data_AF-A0A1G0NV96-F1
#
_entry.id   AF-A0A1G0NV96-F1
#
_cell.length_a   1.000
_cell.length_b   1.000
_cell.length_c   1.000
_cell.angle_alpha   90.00
_cell.angle_beta   90.00
_cell.angle_gamma   90.00
#
_symmetry.space_group_name_H-M   'P 1'
#
loop_
_entity.id
_entity.type
_entity.pdbx_description
1 polymer ?
#
loop_
_entity_poly.entity_id
_entity_poly.type
_entity_poly.pdbx_seq_one_letter_code
_entity_poly.pdbx_strand_id
1 'polypeptide(L)'
;MRESKEIPTIQDPQAPVYSIGTVARMIGVSVFTLRMYEREGLILAEKSESNQRRYSQNDIERLKCIRRAITEQKFGIAGIRTIFSMIPCWNIVQCSENDRKNCEAYRGHSGPCWSLKHLNNTCTARTCRDCTVYKDFADCGKVKQSIVNISPAP
;
A
#
# COMPACT_ATOMS: atom_id res chain seq x y z
N MET A 1 28.35 -29.25 -8.99
CA MET A 1 27.87 -28.09 -9.77
C MET A 1 26.60 -27.59 -9.13
N ARG A 2 26.55 -26.34 -8.65
CA ARG A 2 25.33 -25.75 -8.10
C ARG A 2 24.59 -25.08 -9.27
N GLU A 3 23.41 -25.58 -9.61
CA GLU A 3 22.54 -24.99 -10.62
C GLU A 3 22.24 -23.53 -10.24
N SER A 4 22.64 -22.63 -11.11
CA SER A 4 22.22 -21.23 -11.12
C SER A 4 20.70 -21.21 -11.34
N LYS A 5 19.92 -21.04 -10.27
CA LYS A 5 18.49 -20.70 -10.41
C LYS A 5 18.39 -19.35 -11.10
N GLU A 6 18.07 -19.35 -12.38
CA GLU A 6 17.60 -18.15 -13.09
C GLU A 6 16.43 -17.55 -12.30
N ILE A 7 16.57 -16.28 -11.94
CA ILE A 7 15.51 -15.51 -11.32
C ILE A 7 14.54 -15.15 -12.46
N PRO A 8 13.26 -15.57 -12.42
CA PRO A 8 12.32 -15.26 -13.48
C PRO A 8 12.25 -13.74 -13.65
N THR A 9 12.44 -13.25 -14.88
CA THR A 9 12.19 -11.84 -15.21
C THR A 9 10.72 -11.55 -14.93
N ILE A 10 10.43 -10.78 -13.89
CA ILE A 10 9.07 -10.47 -13.46
C ILE A 10 8.43 -9.56 -14.51
N GLN A 11 7.48 -10.11 -15.28
CA GLN A 11 6.77 -9.38 -16.35
C GLN A 11 5.64 -8.47 -15.82
N ASP A 12 5.20 -8.63 -14.57
CA ASP A 12 4.24 -7.73 -13.92
C ASP A 12 4.70 -7.37 -12.50
N PRO A 13 5.06 -6.10 -12.21
CA PRO A 13 5.48 -5.67 -10.88
C PRO A 13 4.37 -5.75 -9.82
N GLN A 14 3.11 -6.00 -10.24
CA GLN A 14 1.96 -6.19 -9.36
C GLN A 14 1.71 -7.66 -9.00
N ALA A 15 2.36 -8.61 -9.70
CA ALA A 15 2.19 -10.02 -9.44
C ALA A 15 2.71 -10.41 -8.04
N PRO A 16 1.89 -11.00 -7.16
CA PRO A 16 2.25 -11.35 -5.78
C PRO A 16 3.08 -12.65 -5.73
N VAL A 17 4.37 -12.58 -6.07
CA VAL A 17 5.23 -13.77 -6.19
C VAL A 17 6.17 -13.98 -4.98
N TYR A 18 6.40 -12.95 -4.17
CA TYR A 18 7.39 -13.00 -3.10
C TYR A 18 6.79 -13.48 -1.77
N SER A 19 7.48 -14.41 -1.10
CA SER A 19 7.09 -14.84 0.25
C SER A 19 7.40 -13.78 1.31
N ILE A 20 6.70 -13.82 2.46
CA ILE A 20 6.97 -12.91 3.59
C ILE A 20 8.42 -12.95 4.08
N GLY A 21 9.05 -14.13 4.12
CA GLY A 21 10.43 -14.28 4.55
C GLY A 21 11.41 -13.66 3.55
N THR A 22 11.14 -13.81 2.25
CA THR A 22 11.91 -13.18 1.18
C THR A 22 11.83 -11.66 1.28
N VAL A 23 10.63 -11.10 1.37
CA VAL A 23 10.41 -9.65 1.46
C VAL A 23 11.05 -9.07 2.70
N ALA A 24 10.86 -9.70 3.87
CA ALA A 24 11.46 -9.25 5.12
C ALA A 24 12.99 -9.11 5.01
N ARG A 25 13.65 -10.10 4.38
CA ARG A 25 15.09 -10.04 4.10
C ARG A 25 15.46 -8.93 3.11
N MET A 26 14.69 -8.77 2.03
CA MET A 26 14.95 -7.74 1.01
C MET A 26 14.89 -6.31 1.56
N ILE A 27 14.01 -6.06 2.54
CA ILE A 27 13.86 -4.73 3.16
C ILE A 27 14.58 -4.58 4.50
N GLY A 28 15.37 -5.58 4.90
CA GLY A 28 16.18 -5.55 6.12
C GLY A 28 15.38 -5.52 7.43
N VAL A 29 14.30 -6.30 7.53
CA VAL A 29 13.46 -6.38 8.74
C VAL A 29 13.16 -7.81 9.17
N SER A 30 12.68 -7.96 10.41
CA SER A 30 12.10 -9.21 10.86
C SER A 30 10.73 -9.47 10.21
N VAL A 31 10.35 -10.74 10.07
CA VAL A 31 8.98 -11.13 9.66
C VAL A 31 7.93 -10.56 10.61
N PHE A 32 8.24 -10.45 11.91
CA PHE A 32 7.36 -9.82 12.88
C PHE A 32 7.08 -8.34 12.54
N THR A 33 8.13 -7.59 12.20
CA THR A 33 8.01 -6.19 11.78
C THR A 33 7.19 -6.04 10.51
N LEU A 34 7.38 -6.91 9.51
CA LEU A 34 6.58 -6.87 8.29
C LEU A 34 5.09 -7.15 8.57
N ARG A 35 4.78 -8.13 9.44
CA ARG A 35 3.40 -8.37 9.92
C ARG A 35 2.83 -7.19 10.70
N MET A 36 3.67 -6.46 11.43
CA MET A 36 3.23 -5.25 12.11
C MET A 36 2.78 -4.19 11.08
N TYR A 37 3.49 -4.02 9.97
CA TYR A 37 3.05 -3.10 8.90
C TYR A 37 1.74 -3.49 8.24
N GLU A 38 1.49 -4.79 8.05
CA GLU A 38 0.18 -5.26 7.60
C GLU A 38 -0.93 -4.91 8.59
N ARG A 39 -0.72 -5.19 9.89
CA ARG A 39 -1.72 -4.91 10.92
C ARG A 39 -2.03 -3.42 11.04
N GLU A 40 -1.03 -2.57 10.80
CA GLU A 40 -1.18 -1.12 10.82
C GLU A 40 -1.77 -0.54 9.52
N GLY A 41 -2.15 -1.41 8.57
CA GLY A 41 -2.81 -1.01 7.32
C GLY A 41 -1.88 -0.39 6.28
N LEU A 42 -0.56 -0.45 6.50
CA LEU A 42 0.43 0.16 5.59
C LEU A 42 0.68 -0.68 4.34
N ILE A 43 0.40 -1.98 4.39
CA ILE A 43 0.56 -2.91 3.28
C ILE A 43 -0.53 -3.99 3.33
N LEU A 44 -0.97 -4.45 2.16
CA LEU A 44 -1.90 -5.56 1.98
C LEU A 44 -1.10 -6.76 1.49
N ALA A 45 -1.10 -7.84 2.26
CA ALA A 45 -0.59 -9.11 1.79
C ALA A 45 -1.69 -9.83 1.01
N GLU A 46 -1.31 -10.46 -0.09
CA GLU A 46 -2.16 -11.42 -0.78
C GLU A 46 -1.94 -12.80 -0.20
N LYS A 47 -2.98 -13.64 -0.19
CA LYS A 47 -2.88 -15.02 0.28
C LYS A 47 -2.99 -15.94 -0.92
N SER A 48 -2.00 -16.81 -1.10
CA SER A 48 -2.10 -17.90 -2.07
C SER A 48 -3.22 -18.88 -1.72
N GLU A 49 -3.54 -19.79 -2.63
CA GLU A 49 -4.46 -20.91 -2.38
C GLU A 49 -4.07 -21.73 -1.15
N SER A 50 -2.76 -21.89 -0.93
CA SER A 50 -2.18 -22.53 0.27
C SER A 50 -2.15 -21.63 1.52
N ASN A 51 -2.91 -20.51 1.53
CA ASN A 51 -3.03 -19.52 2.61
C ASN A 51 -1.68 -18.90 3.04
N GLN A 52 -0.69 -18.86 2.14
CA GLN A 52 0.61 -18.23 2.40
C GLN A 52 0.60 -16.78 1.92
N ARG A 53 1.21 -15.89 2.72
CA ARG A 53 1.38 -14.49 2.34
C ARG A 53 2.30 -14.36 1.13
N ARG A 54 1.86 -13.51 0.21
CA ARG A 54 2.53 -13.15 -1.02
C ARG A 54 2.49 -11.64 -1.23
N TYR A 55 3.56 -11.11 -1.80
CA TYR A 55 3.75 -9.69 -2.07
C TYR A 55 4.31 -9.51 -3.46
N SER A 56 4.02 -8.36 -4.06
CA SER A 56 4.50 -7.97 -5.38
C SER A 56 5.77 -7.14 -5.29
N GLN A 57 6.36 -6.84 -6.45
CA GLN A 57 7.48 -5.90 -6.51
C GLN A 57 7.05 -4.50 -6.03
N ASN A 58 5.84 -4.06 -6.35
CA ASN A 58 5.30 -2.79 -5.88
C ASN A 58 5.10 -2.75 -4.36
N ASP A 59 4.75 -3.87 -3.74
CA ASP A 59 4.70 -3.94 -2.28
C ASP A 59 6.08 -3.74 -1.66
N ILE A 60 7.12 -4.32 -2.28
CA ILE A 60 8.50 -4.15 -1.84
C ILE A 60 8.93 -2.69 -1.95
N GLU A 61 8.59 -1.99 -3.05
CA GLU A 61 8.89 -0.56 -3.19
C GLU A 61 8.17 0.30 -2.13
N ARG A 62 6.91 -0.04 -1.80
CA ARG A 62 6.19 0.61 -0.70
C ARG A 62 6.86 0.38 0.63
N LEU A 63 7.26 -0.85 0.89
CA LEU A 63 7.95 -1.22 2.13
C LEU A 63 9.30 -0.53 2.25
N LYS A 64 10.06 -0.38 1.15
CA LYS A 64 11.29 0.44 1.13
C LYS A 64 11.00 1.91 1.40
N CYS A 65 9.93 2.46 0.85
CA CYS A 65 9.49 3.82 1.15
C CYS A 65 9.15 4.01 2.63
N ILE A 66 8.31 3.14 3.19
CA ILE A 66 7.98 3.11 4.63
C ILE A 66 9.27 2.99 5.46
N ARG A 67 10.21 2.15 5.03
CA ARG A 67 11.47 1.95 5.73
C ARG A 67 12.29 3.22 5.83
N ARG A 68 12.53 3.89 4.70
CA ARG A 68 13.26 5.17 4.65
C ARG A 68 12.58 6.24 5.49
N ALA A 69 11.25 6.34 5.43
CA ALA A 69 10.49 7.28 6.26
C ALA A 69 10.76 7.05 7.76
N ILE A 70 10.83 5.80 8.21
CA ILE A 70 11.11 5.47 9.62
C ILE A 70 12.58 5.68 9.97
N THR A 71 13.52 5.18 9.15
CA THR A 71 14.94 5.11 9.53
C THR A 71 15.69 6.41 9.28
N GLU A 72 15.40 7.08 8.17
CA GLU A 72 16.11 8.29 7.74
C GLU A 72 15.37 9.55 8.21
N GLN A 73 14.04 9.58 8.02
CA GLN A 73 13.21 10.77 8.31
C GLN A 73 12.56 10.75 9.70
N LYS A 74 12.76 9.66 10.46
CA LYS A 74 12.29 9.49 11.84
C LYS A 74 10.77 9.60 12.02
N PHE A 75 10.00 9.31 10.97
CA PHE A 75 8.55 9.21 11.08
C PHE A 75 8.14 7.97 11.89
N GLY A 76 7.15 8.15 12.76
CA GLY A 76 6.44 7.04 13.41
C GLY A 76 5.39 6.41 12.47
N ILE A 77 4.94 5.21 12.82
CA ILE A 77 3.91 4.47 12.08
C ILE A 77 2.61 5.26 11.93
N ALA A 78 2.16 5.90 13.01
CA ALA A 78 0.96 6.73 12.98
C ALA A 78 1.11 7.89 11.97
N GLY A 79 2.29 8.52 11.90
CA GLY A 79 2.56 9.59 10.93
C GLY A 79 2.50 9.09 9.49
N ILE A 80 3.09 7.92 9.21
CA ILE A 80 3.04 7.31 7.87
C ILE A 80 1.61 6.94 7.49
N ARG A 81 0.84 6.39 8.44
CA ARG A 81 -0.58 6.07 8.23
C ARG A 81 -1.41 7.32 7.90
N THR A 82 -1.15 8.43 8.60
CA THR A 82 -1.78 9.72 8.31
C THR A 82 -1.38 10.26 6.94
N ILE A 83 -0.12 10.13 6.54
CA ILE A 83 0.32 10.54 5.20
C ILE A 83 -0.40 9.73 4.12
N PHE A 84 -0.53 8.41 4.30
CA PHE A 84 -1.26 7.57 3.35
C PHE A 84 -2.78 7.83 3.34
N SER A 85 -3.37 8.29 4.46
CA SER A 85 -4.79 8.69 4.49
C SER A 85 -5.08 9.97 3.72
N MET A 86 -4.06 10.74 3.34
CA MET A 86 -4.20 11.94 2.49
C MET A 86 -4.25 11.62 0.99
N ILE A 87 -4.01 10.36 0.58
CA ILE A 87 -4.14 9.97 -0.83
C ILE A 87 -5.59 10.20 -1.27
N PRO A 88 -5.85 10.98 -2.35
CA PRO A 88 -7.19 11.43 -2.72
C PRO A 88 -7.92 10.32 -3.47
N CYS A 89 -8.20 9.20 -2.81
CA CYS A 89 -8.80 8.02 -3.40
C CYS A 89 -10.09 8.34 -4.16
N TRP A 90 -10.91 9.24 -3.62
CA TRP A 90 -12.16 9.72 -4.22
C TRP A 90 -11.95 10.39 -5.58
N ASN A 91 -10.84 11.10 -5.78
CA ASN A 91 -10.51 11.72 -7.06
C ASN A 91 -9.93 10.68 -8.03
N ILE A 92 -9.10 9.77 -7.53
CA ILE A 92 -8.46 8.73 -8.35
C ILE A 92 -9.51 7.75 -8.91
N VAL A 93 -10.44 7.31 -8.06
CA VAL A 93 -11.49 6.36 -8.46
C VAL A 93 -12.77 7.03 -8.98
N GLN A 94 -12.78 8.37 -9.05
CA GLN A 94 -13.90 9.18 -9.51
C GLN A 94 -15.21 8.88 -8.73
N CYS A 95 -15.13 8.91 -7.40
CA CYS A 95 -16.31 8.78 -6.54
C CYS A 95 -17.27 9.95 -6.77
N SER A 96 -18.56 9.67 -6.90
CA SER A 96 -19.59 10.70 -6.85
C SER A 96 -19.59 11.43 -5.51
N GLU A 97 -20.20 12.61 -5.46
CA GLU A 97 -20.33 13.35 -4.20
C GLU A 97 -21.10 12.54 -3.14
N ASN A 98 -22.12 11.81 -3.55
CA ASN A 98 -22.91 10.93 -2.68
C ASN A 98 -22.05 9.77 -2.14
N ASP A 99 -21.27 9.11 -3.01
CA ASP A 99 -20.39 8.00 -2.61
C ASP A 99 -19.35 8.44 -1.58
N ARG A 100 -18.66 9.58 -1.83
CA ARG A 100 -17.59 10.03 -0.93
C ARG A 100 -18.15 10.54 0.40
N LYS A 101 -19.32 11.18 0.43
CA LYS A 101 -20.00 11.57 1.68
C LYS A 101 -20.28 10.38 2.59
N ASN A 102 -20.54 9.19 2.03
CA ASN A 102 -20.77 7.97 2.80
C ASN A 102 -19.49 7.19 3.14
N CYS A 103 -18.32 7.60 2.64
CA CYS A 103 -17.07 6.85 2.79
C CYS A 103 -16.27 7.28 4.02
N GLU A 104 -15.86 6.32 4.86
CA GLU A 104 -15.00 6.56 6.04
C GLU A 104 -13.64 7.16 5.64
N ALA A 105 -13.05 6.68 4.53
CA ALA A 105 -11.76 7.17 4.04
C ALA A 105 -11.79 8.63 3.57
N TYR A 106 -12.97 9.15 3.20
CA TYR A 106 -13.14 10.54 2.82
C TYR A 106 -13.46 11.42 4.02
N ARG A 107 -14.33 10.94 4.92
CA ARG A 107 -14.76 11.69 6.10
C ARG A 107 -13.74 11.69 7.24
N GLY A 108 -12.84 10.72 7.26
CA GLY A 108 -11.86 10.53 8.32
C GLY A 108 -10.45 10.32 7.76
N HIS A 109 -9.48 10.33 8.68
CA HIS A 109 -8.06 10.18 8.38
C HIS A 109 -7.40 9.08 9.22
N SER A 110 -8.19 8.13 9.71
CA SER A 110 -7.75 7.02 10.58
C SER A 110 -6.74 6.09 9.89
N GLY A 111 -6.80 5.97 8.56
CA GLY A 111 -5.86 5.24 7.74
C GLY A 111 -6.12 5.43 6.24
N PRO A 112 -5.26 4.88 5.38
CA PRO A 112 -5.49 4.87 3.94
C PRO A 112 -6.81 4.17 3.59
N CYS A 113 -7.38 4.52 2.44
CA CYS A 113 -8.67 3.97 2.04
C CYS A 113 -8.69 2.43 2.03
N TRP A 114 -7.57 1.81 1.64
CA TRP A 114 -7.45 0.35 1.56
C TRP A 114 -7.37 -0.36 2.91
N SER A 115 -7.18 0.36 4.02
CA SER A 115 -7.28 -0.21 5.37
C SER A 115 -8.66 -0.04 6.00
N LEU A 116 -9.62 0.56 5.30
CA LEU A 116 -10.95 0.89 5.81
C LEU A 116 -12.04 0.09 5.08
N LYS A 117 -13.23 -0.01 5.69
CA LYS A 117 -14.38 -0.67 5.07
C LYS A 117 -15.15 0.32 4.18
N HIS A 118 -15.48 -0.10 2.97
CA HIS A 118 -16.29 0.67 2.05
C HIS A 118 -17.73 0.15 2.03
N LEU A 119 -18.67 0.89 2.63
CA LEU A 119 -20.08 0.51 2.69
C LEU A 119 -20.93 1.48 1.88
N ASN A 120 -21.88 0.93 1.11
CA ASN A 120 -22.87 1.67 0.34
C ASN A 120 -22.26 2.76 -0.57
N ASN A 121 -21.17 2.42 -1.27
CA ASN A 121 -20.55 3.31 -2.25
C ASN A 121 -19.87 2.53 -3.39
N THR A 122 -19.37 3.24 -4.40
CA THR A 122 -18.68 2.66 -5.58
C THR A 122 -17.48 1.74 -5.26
N CYS A 123 -16.88 1.85 -4.08
CA CYS A 123 -15.77 1.01 -3.65
C CYS A 123 -16.22 -0.26 -2.90
N THR A 124 -17.51 -0.43 -2.59
CA THR A 124 -18.02 -1.57 -1.80
C THR A 124 -17.74 -2.93 -2.45
N ALA A 125 -17.87 -3.04 -3.77
CA ALA A 125 -17.63 -4.28 -4.50
C ALA A 125 -16.17 -4.46 -4.95
N ARG A 126 -15.27 -3.54 -4.58
CA ARG A 126 -13.87 -3.56 -5.04
C ARG A 126 -12.97 -4.27 -4.04
N THR A 127 -12.02 -5.03 -4.56
CA THR A 127 -10.88 -5.52 -3.75
C THR A 127 -9.82 -4.42 -3.70
N CYS A 128 -9.55 -3.86 -2.52
CA CYS A 128 -8.57 -2.77 -2.39
C CYS A 128 -7.16 -3.15 -2.87
N ARG A 129 -6.81 -4.44 -2.82
CA ARG A 129 -5.54 -4.97 -3.36
C ARG A 129 -5.39 -4.71 -4.86
N ASP A 130 -6.48 -4.79 -5.60
CA ASP A 130 -6.50 -4.63 -7.06
C ASP A 130 -6.81 -3.20 -7.50
N CYS A 131 -7.14 -2.32 -6.55
CA CYS A 131 -7.51 -0.94 -6.80
C CYS A 131 -6.29 -0.09 -7.21
N THR A 132 -6.46 0.81 -8.19
CA THR A 132 -5.42 1.75 -8.65
C THR A 132 -4.86 2.61 -7.52
N VAL A 133 -5.69 3.01 -6.55
CA VAL A 133 -5.22 3.75 -5.36
C VAL A 133 -4.14 2.99 -4.59
N TYR A 134 -4.27 1.67 -4.50
CA TYR A 134 -3.24 0.85 -3.88
C TYR A 134 -2.13 0.48 -4.88
N LYS A 135 -2.45 0.18 -6.13
CA LYS A 135 -1.47 -0.29 -7.11
C LYS A 135 -0.48 0.80 -7.54
N ASP A 136 -0.93 2.05 -7.62
CA ASP A 136 -0.14 3.14 -8.22
C ASP A 136 0.69 3.89 -7.19
N PHE A 137 0.26 3.96 -5.93
CA PHE A 137 0.96 4.66 -4.84
C PHE A 137 1.95 3.73 -4.12
N ALA A 138 2.79 3.08 -4.90
CA ALA A 138 3.79 2.12 -4.43
C ALA A 138 5.07 2.80 -3.91
N ASP A 139 5.45 3.97 -4.43
CA ASP A 139 6.67 4.66 -3.99
C ASP A 139 6.38 6.01 -3.32
N CYS A 140 7.37 6.49 -2.55
CA CYS A 140 7.29 7.76 -1.82
C CYS A 140 7.09 8.98 -2.74
N GLY A 141 7.58 8.93 -3.99
CA GLY A 141 7.48 10.03 -4.93
C GLY A 141 6.04 10.29 -5.35
N LYS A 142 5.33 9.23 -5.74
CA LYS A 142 3.92 9.33 -6.13
C LYS A 142 3.01 9.78 -4.99
N VAL A 143 3.26 9.29 -3.77
CA VAL A 143 2.52 9.76 -2.57
C VAL A 143 2.73 11.27 -2.37
N LYS A 144 3.99 11.74 -2.42
CA LYS A 144 4.29 13.18 -2.32
C LYS A 144 3.58 14.00 -3.40
N GLN A 145 3.63 13.56 -4.65
CA GLN A 145 2.96 14.23 -5.77
C GLN A 145 1.45 14.34 -5.56
N SER A 146 0.78 13.28 -5.08
CA SER A 146 -0.66 13.36 -4.81
C SER A 146 -1.03 14.36 -3.72
N ILE A 147 -0.18 14.53 -2.70
CA ILE A 147 -0.46 15.47 -1.60
C ILE A 147 -0.27 16.91 -2.09
N VAL A 148 0.80 17.18 -2.85
CA VAL A 148 1.07 18.51 -3.40
C VAL A 148 -0.06 18.99 -4.30
N ASN A 149 -0.61 18.11 -5.14
CA ASN A 149 -1.65 18.46 -6.11
C ASN A 149 -3.04 18.73 -5.50
N ILE A 150 -3.24 18.47 -4.20
CA ILE A 150 -4.48 18.80 -3.47
C ILE A 150 -4.38 20.17 -2.81
N SER A 151 -3.16 20.69 -2.60
CA SER A 151 -2.98 22.05 -2.10
C SER A 151 -3.14 23.02 -3.28
N PRO A 152 -4.01 24.04 -3.19
CA PRO A 152 -3.94 25.13 -4.14
C PRO A 152 -2.54 25.73 -4.06
N ALA A 153 -1.94 26.03 -5.22
CA ALA A 153 -0.70 26.79 -5.29
C ALA A 153 -0.83 28.07 -4.45
N PRO A 154 0.25 28.53 -3.79
CA PRO A 154 0.22 29.74 -2.98
C PRO A 154 -0.23 30.97 -3.77
#